data_AF-A0A382SJ01-F1
#
_entry.id   AF-A0A382SJ01-F1
#
_cell.length_a   1.000
_cell.length_b   1.000
_cell.length_c   1.000
_cell.angle_alpha   90.00
_cell.angle_beta   90.00
_cell.angle_gamma   90.00
#
_symmetry.space_group_name_H-M   'P 1'
#
loop_
_entity.id
_entity.type
_entity.pdbx_description
1 polymer ?
#
loop_
_entity_poly.entity_id
_entity_poly.type
_entity_poly.pdbx_seq_one_letter_code
_entity_poly.pdbx_strand_id
1 'polypeptide(L)' 'MSTITKKDLALLVSQNTACKKNLAAKMVDSLFVAMRDSLIEGNRIEIRGFGVFQVKDTRPKP' A
#
# COMPACT_ATOMS: atom_id res chain seq x y z
N MET A 1 -3.56 -20.46 -7.78
CA MET A 1 -3.14 -19.04 -7.80
C MET A 1 -2.03 -18.87 -6.78
N SER A 2 -0.95 -18.16 -7.12
CA SER A 2 0.14 -17.89 -6.17
C SER A 2 -0.17 -16.66 -5.32
N THR A 3 0.12 -16.72 -4.02
CA THR A 3 0.03 -15.57 -3.11
C THR A 3 1.16 -14.59 -3.42
N ILE A 4 0.83 -13.31 -3.66
CA ILE A 4 1.81 -12.24 -3.81
C ILE A 4 2.13 -11.65 -2.44
N THR A 5 3.40 -11.60 -2.09
CA THR A 5 3.89 -11.05 -0.81
C THR A 5 4.44 -9.64 -0.97
N LYS A 6 4.63 -8.93 0.16
CA LYS A 6 5.31 -7.62 0.17
C LYS A 6 6.71 -7.68 -0.46
N LYS A 7 7.44 -8.79 -0.28
CA LYS A 7 8.75 -9.01 -0.89
C LYS A 7 8.65 -9.09 -2.41
N ASP A 8 7.62 -9.74 -2.93
CA ASP A 8 7.39 -9.86 -4.38
C ASP A 8 7.05 -8.49 -4.98
N LEU A 9 6.20 -7.70 -4.30
CA LEU A 9 5.92 -6.32 -4.69
C LEU A 9 7.19 -5.46 -4.73
N ALA A 10 8.06 -5.57 -3.72
CA ALA A 10 9.33 -4.84 -3.70
C ALA A 10 10.27 -5.28 -4.85
N LEU A 11 10.28 -6.57 -5.20
CA LEU A 11 11.05 -7.06 -6.33
C LEU A 11 10.51 -6.50 -7.65
N LEU A 12 9.19 -6.48 -7.85
CA LEU A 12 8.55 -5.90 -9.03
C LEU A 12 8.86 -4.40 -9.15
N VAL A 13 8.80 -3.65 -8.05
CA VAL A 13 9.18 -2.23 -8.04
C VAL A 13 10.65 -2.05 -8.42
N SER A 14 11.56 -2.85 -7.86
CA SER A 14 12.98 -2.82 -8.19
C SER A 14 13.23 -3.08 -9.68
N GLN A 15 12.55 -4.07 -10.25
CA GLN A 15 12.65 -4.43 -11.68
C GLN A 15 12.12 -3.31 -12.57
N ASN A 16 10.93 -2.78 -12.28
CA ASN A 16 10.26 -1.79 -13.13
C ASN A 16 10.93 -0.41 -13.08
N THR A 17 11.58 -0.08 -11.96
CA THR A 17 12.22 1.24 -11.76
C THR A 17 13.75 1.20 -11.92
N ALA A 18 14.32 0.01 -12.17
CA ALA A 18 15.76 -0.25 -12.18
C ALA A 18 16.50 0.20 -10.90
N CYS A 19 15.79 0.30 -9.76
CA CYS A 19 16.38 0.72 -8.50
C CYS A 19 16.92 -0.47 -7.69
N LYS A 20 17.82 -0.20 -6.73
CA LYS A 20 18.41 -1.24 -5.87
C LYS A 20 17.32 -1.92 -5.03
N LYS A 21 17.38 -3.25 -4.90
CA LYS A 21 16.39 -4.06 -4.13
C LYS A 21 16.13 -3.52 -2.71
N ASN A 22 17.18 -3.10 -2.01
CA ASN A 22 17.05 -2.54 -0.65
C ASN A 22 16.29 -1.21 -0.64
N LEU A 23 16.46 -0.38 -1.69
CA LEU A 23 15.72 0.86 -1.83
C LEU A 23 14.25 0.57 -2.16
N ALA A 24 13.98 -0.33 -3.10
CA ALA A 24 12.61 -0.74 -3.42
C ALA A 24 11.86 -1.30 -2.21
N ALA A 25 12.51 -2.15 -1.41
CA ALA A 25 11.95 -2.70 -0.18
C ALA A 25 11.58 -1.59 0.82
N LYS A 26 12.47 -0.60 1.00
CA LYS A 26 12.18 0.57 1.85
C LYS A 26 11.00 1.39 1.29
N MET A 27 10.96 1.65 -0.02
CA MET A 27 9.89 2.42 -0.64
C MET A 27 8.52 1.76 -0.47
N VAL A 28 8.42 0.45 -0.70
CA VAL A 28 7.17 -0.30 -0.52
C VAL A 28 6.75 -0.30 0.95
N ASP A 29 7.69 -0.48 1.88
CA ASP A 29 7.39 -0.44 3.31
C ASP A 29 6.88 0.94 3.75
N SER A 30 7.58 2.00 3.36
CA SER A 30 7.20 3.38 3.64
C SER A 30 5.84 3.75 3.04
N LEU A 31 5.50 3.24 1.84
CA LEU A 31 4.19 3.45 1.23
C LEU A 31 3.08 2.88 2.12
N PHE A 32 3.20 1.62 2.56
CA PHE A 32 2.16 1.00 3.40
C PHE A 32 2.07 1.66 4.78
N VAL A 33 3.19 2.13 5.34
CA VAL A 33 3.19 2.92 6.58
C VAL A 33 2.41 4.23 6.39
N ALA A 34 2.74 5.00 5.35
CA ALA A 34 2.05 6.27 5.07
C ALA A 34 0.56 6.08 4.78
N MET A 35 0.19 5.02 4.04
CA MET A 35 -1.22 4.69 3.79
C MET A 35 -1.96 4.35 5.09
N ARG A 36 -1.37 3.52 5.95
CA ARG A 36 -1.96 3.14 7.24
C ARG A 36 -2.18 4.38 8.11
N ASP A 37 -1.15 5.21 8.28
CA ASP A 37 -1.21 6.36 9.18
C ASP A 37 -2.23 7.39 8.67
N SER A 38 -2.29 7.62 7.35
CA SER A 38 -3.33 8.46 6.74
C SER A 38 -4.74 7.93 6.99
N LEU A 39 -4.97 6.61 6.91
CA LEU A 39 -6.29 6.02 7.15
C LEU A 39 -6.68 6.08 8.64
N ILE A 40 -5.73 5.95 9.57
CA ILE A 40 -5.97 6.11 11.01
C ILE A 40 -6.45 7.53 11.33
N GLU A 41 -5.90 8.54 10.64
CA GLU A 41 -6.32 9.94 10.78
C GLU A 41 -7.69 10.24 10.13
N GLY A 42 -8.31 9.26 9.47
CA GLY A 42 -9.59 9.43 8.78
C GLY A 42 -9.48 10.01 7.38
N ASN A 43 -8.26 10.14 6.83
CA ASN A 43 -8.06 10.68 5.49
C ASN A 43 -8.56 9.68 4.42
N ARG A 44 -9.10 10.21 3.32
CA ARG A 44 -9.43 9.45 2.11
C ARG A 44 -8.25 9.48 1.14
N ILE A 45 -7.71 8.32 0.81
CA ILE A 45 -6.61 8.17 -0.16
C ILE A 45 -7.20 7.81 -1.52
N GLU A 46 -6.99 8.66 -2.52
CA GLU A 46 -7.38 8.38 -3.90
C GLU A 46 -6.13 8.18 -4.78
N ILE A 47 -6.07 7.03 -5.46
CA ILE A 47 -5.03 6.69 -6.41
C ILE A 47 -5.72 6.54 -7.77
N ARG A 48 -5.68 7.60 -8.60
CA ARG A 48 -6.34 7.61 -9.91
C ARG A 48 -5.86 6.46 -10.79
N GLY A 49 -6.80 5.75 -11.41
CA GLY A 49 -6.51 4.56 -12.21
C GLY A 49 -6.26 3.28 -11.41
N PHE A 50 -6.33 3.33 -10.08
CA PHE A 50 -6.19 2.16 -9.20
C PHE A 50 -7.39 2.00 -8.26
N GLY A 51 -7.72 3.02 -7.46
CA GLY A 51 -8.85 2.96 -6.55
C GLY A 51 -8.81 3.99 -5.43
N VAL A 52 -9.74 3.83 -4.50
CA VAL A 52 -9.94 4.72 -3.34
C VAL A 52 -9.91 3.87 -2.08
N PHE A 53 -9.14 4.32 -1.09
CA PHE A 53 -9.08 3.75 0.24
C PHE A 53 -9.62 4.76 1.25
N GLN A 54 -10.62 4.35 2.02
CA GLN A 54 -11.22 5.17 3.08
C GLN A 54 -11.76 4.27 4.17
N VAL A 55 -11.75 4.78 5.41
CA VAL A 55 -12.48 4.15 6.52
C VAL A 55 -13.97 4.37 6.29
N LYS A 56 -14.76 3.33 6.50
CA LYS A 56 -16.22 3.39 6.41
C LYS A 56 -16.81 2.93 7.73
N ASP A 57 -17.46 3.86 8.43
CA ASP A 57 -18.17 3.52 9.65
C ASP A 57 -19.33 2.58 9.31
N THR A 58 -19.44 1.52 10.12
CA THR A 58 -20.54 0.55 10.02
C THR A 58 -21.33 0.59 11.31
N ARG A 59 -22.64 0.41 11.21
CA ARG A 59 -23.47 0.28 12.42
C ARG A 59 -23.02 -0.98 13.16
N PRO A 60 -22.85 -0.93 14.49
CA PRO A 60 -22.62 -2.14 15.27
C PRO A 60 -23.76 -3.13 15.01
N LYS A 61 -23.43 -4.41 14.92
CA LYS A 61 -24.48 -5.44 14.83
C LYS A 61 -25.32 -5.39 16.12
N PRO A 62 -26.66 -5.56 16.02
CA PRO A 62 -27.53 -5.65 17.19
C PRO A 62 -27.09 -6.74 18.16
#